data_AF-A0A1F5T3B1-F1
#
_entry.id   AF-A0A1F5T3B1-F1
#
_cell.length_a   1.000
_cell.length_b   1.000
_cell.length_c   1.000
_cell.angle_alpha   90.00
_cell.angle_beta   90.00
_cell.angle_gamma   90.00
#
_symmetry.space_group_name_H-M   'P 1'
#
loop_
_entity.id
_entity.type
_entity.pdbx_description
1 polymer ?
#
loop_
_entity_poly.entity_id
_entity_poly.type
_entity_poly.pdbx_seq_one_letter_code
_entity_poly.pdbx_strand_id
1 'polypeptide(L)'
;MAEPEKIDQLFKNLMDQTKQLLATPLPLPDDILEQRSCHDWLRREAKTLALSPNMLDRIASIGLLGRLWLPTDQQEKAKLARCPSLENTLAYRLKQILSNFNQGYWVLIDREMCRVIDATFIFLENIHTFSNNPVSKEKDNKKIDLAFAQAVATRDLLESCLYTLRIAGYNLTYIEQKLTNLDNLFLSVLKTTTHPESYIYPGMVKIYLAVSWMDIGKWWGLKGDKFIGTSAFDPDE
;
A
#
# COMPACT_ATOMS: atom_id res chain seq x y z
N MET A 1 39.24 19.11 -9.29
CA MET A 1 39.14 17.96 -8.36
C MET A 1 38.55 18.50 -7.06
N ALA A 2 37.40 18.00 -6.61
CA ALA A 2 36.86 18.40 -5.31
C ALA A 2 37.75 17.81 -4.20
N GLU A 3 38.12 18.62 -3.21
CA GLU A 3 38.95 18.19 -2.09
C GLU A 3 38.22 17.11 -1.26
N PRO A 4 38.89 16.01 -0.86
CA PRO A 4 38.26 14.90 -0.16
C PRO A 4 37.52 15.31 1.12
N GLU A 5 37.98 16.34 1.83
CA GLU A 5 37.28 16.90 3.02
C GLU A 5 35.90 17.49 2.70
N LYS A 6 35.70 18.04 1.49
CA LYS A 6 34.39 18.55 1.04
C LYS A 6 33.42 17.41 0.76
N ILE A 7 33.93 16.26 0.29
CA ILE A 7 33.13 15.06 0.02
C ILE A 7 32.65 14.45 1.34
N ASP A 8 33.53 14.31 2.33
CA ASP A 8 33.17 13.76 3.64
C ASP A 8 32.15 14.64 4.38
N GLN A 9 32.31 15.97 4.30
CA GLN A 9 31.35 16.90 4.88
C GLN A 9 29.98 16.85 4.16
N LEU A 10 29.97 16.69 2.83
CA LEU A 10 28.74 16.49 2.05
C LEU A 10 28.03 15.19 2.44
N PHE A 11 28.76 14.08 2.58
CA PHE A 11 28.20 12.80 3.03
C PHE A 11 27.62 12.90 4.44
N LYS A 12 28.33 13.53 5.37
CA LYS A 12 27.85 13.73 6.73
C LYS A 12 26.56 14.54 6.77
N ASN A 13 26.51 15.64 6.03
CA ASN A 13 25.30 16.48 5.91
C ASN A 13 24.12 15.70 5.31
N LEU A 14 24.34 14.89 4.28
CA LEU A 14 23.32 14.02 3.66
C LEU A 14 22.79 12.96 4.63
N MET A 15 23.69 12.34 5.40
CA MET A 15 23.33 11.34 6.40
C MET A 15 22.53 11.95 7.55
N ASP A 16 22.92 13.14 8.02
CA ASP A 16 22.22 13.83 9.10
C ASP A 16 20.85 14.33 8.64
N GLN A 17 20.73 14.85 7.40
CA GLN A 17 19.44 15.18 6.79
C GLN A 17 18.53 13.95 6.66
N THR A 18 19.08 12.81 6.21
CA THR A 18 18.31 11.56 6.10
C THR A 18 17.81 11.09 7.46
N LYS A 19 18.66 11.15 8.50
CA LYS A 19 18.27 10.80 9.88
C LYS A 19 17.18 11.72 10.41
N GLN A 20 17.30 13.03 10.19
CA GLN A 20 16.28 14.00 10.61
C GLN A 20 14.94 13.75 9.89
N LEU A 21 14.98 13.49 8.57
CA LEU A 21 13.79 13.15 7.80
C LEU A 21 13.12 11.87 8.34
N LEU A 22 13.90 10.82 8.62
CA LEU A 22 13.41 9.57 9.20
C LEU A 22 12.84 9.72 10.63
N ALA A 23 13.34 10.70 11.38
CA ALA A 23 12.90 11.03 12.73
C ALA A 23 11.65 11.93 12.76
N THR A 24 11.19 12.44 11.62
CA THR A 24 9.97 13.26 11.53
C THR A 24 8.78 12.42 12.00
N PRO A 25 8.10 12.79 13.10
CA PRO A 25 6.95 12.04 13.57
C PRO A 25 5.80 12.18 12.56
N LEU A 26 5.25 11.04 12.13
CA LEU A 26 4.01 11.00 11.37
C LEU A 26 2.84 11.00 12.35
N PRO A 27 1.72 11.66 12.02
CA PRO A 27 0.56 11.69 12.89
C PRO A 27 -0.02 10.30 13.08
N LEU A 28 -0.49 10.00 14.29
CA LEU A 28 -1.15 8.74 14.57
C LEU A 28 -2.56 8.74 13.96
N PRO A 29 -3.16 7.56 13.75
CA PRO A 29 -4.53 7.46 13.24
C PRO A 29 -5.55 8.29 14.01
N ASP A 30 -5.41 8.39 15.33
CA ASP A 30 -6.33 9.15 16.18
C ASP A 30 -6.22 10.66 15.93
N ASP A 31 -5.01 11.15 15.63
CA ASP A 31 -4.75 12.55 15.27
C ASP A 31 -5.28 12.90 13.87
N ILE A 32 -5.22 11.92 12.95
CA ILE A 32 -5.75 12.05 11.59
C ILE A 32 -7.28 12.07 11.60
N LEU A 33 -7.90 11.22 12.42
CA LEU A 33 -9.34 11.04 12.46
C LEU A 33 -10.06 12.14 13.24
N GLU A 34 -9.43 12.84 14.18
CA GLU A 34 -10.06 13.94 14.94
C GLU A 34 -11.46 13.58 15.49
N GLN A 35 -11.56 12.49 16.24
CA GLN A 35 -12.82 11.94 16.78
C GLN A 35 -13.80 11.34 15.76
N ARG A 36 -13.48 11.35 14.46
CA ARG A 36 -14.29 10.66 13.45
C ARG A 36 -14.37 9.17 13.74
N SER A 37 -15.55 8.63 13.47
CA SER A 37 -15.83 7.21 13.67
C SER A 37 -15.05 6.37 12.64
N CYS A 38 -14.56 5.21 13.03
CA CYS A 38 -13.72 4.35 12.20
C CYS A 38 -13.85 2.92 12.69
N HIS A 39 -13.79 1.95 11.76
CA HIS A 39 -13.78 0.55 12.13
C HIS A 39 -12.56 0.20 12.99
N ASP A 40 -12.77 -0.57 14.07
CA ASP A 40 -11.71 -0.93 15.02
C ASP A 40 -10.53 -1.64 14.37
N TRP A 41 -10.79 -2.48 13.36
CA TRP A 41 -9.73 -3.20 12.64
C TRP A 41 -8.85 -2.22 11.86
N LEU A 42 -9.44 -1.23 11.19
CA LEU A 42 -8.72 -0.25 10.38
C LEU A 42 -7.89 0.67 11.28
N ARG A 43 -8.47 1.12 12.40
CA ARG A 43 -7.77 1.92 13.41
C ARG A 43 -6.56 1.16 13.97
N ARG A 44 -6.74 -0.12 14.31
CA ARG A 44 -5.67 -0.98 14.83
C ARG A 44 -4.56 -1.17 13.80
N GLU A 45 -4.90 -1.50 12.56
CA GLU A 45 -3.93 -1.74 11.50
C GLU A 45 -3.12 -0.48 11.19
N ALA A 46 -3.80 0.65 10.98
CA ALA A 46 -3.14 1.93 10.77
C ALA A 46 -2.24 2.31 11.95
N LYS A 47 -2.62 1.99 13.19
CA LYS A 47 -1.80 2.27 14.37
C LYS A 47 -0.55 1.40 14.41
N THR A 48 -0.67 0.11 14.08
CA THR A 48 0.49 -0.80 13.95
C THR A 48 1.48 -0.26 12.93
N LEU A 49 1.00 0.12 11.74
CA LEU A 49 1.83 0.68 10.68
C LEU A 49 2.47 2.02 11.08
N ALA A 50 1.71 2.92 11.71
CA ALA A 50 2.20 4.24 12.15
C ALA A 50 3.31 4.15 13.22
N LEU A 51 3.33 3.07 14.01
CA LEU A 51 4.35 2.81 15.03
C LEU A 51 5.53 1.98 14.51
N SER A 52 5.50 1.52 13.25
CA SER A 52 6.57 0.73 12.67
C SER A 52 7.87 1.53 12.58
N PRO A 53 9.05 0.90 12.79
CA PRO A 53 10.33 1.55 12.51
C PRO A 53 10.54 1.79 11.01
N ASN A 54 9.82 1.07 10.14
CA ASN A 54 9.91 1.22 8.69
C ASN A 54 9.19 2.51 8.24
N MET A 55 9.88 3.33 7.44
CA MET A 55 9.33 4.58 6.93
C MET A 55 8.14 4.36 5.98
N LEU A 56 8.18 3.33 5.12
CA LEU A 56 7.07 3.03 4.22
C LEU A 56 5.83 2.59 4.98
N ASP A 57 5.96 1.76 6.02
CA ASP A 57 4.83 1.36 6.85
C ASP A 57 4.15 2.58 7.48
N ARG A 58 4.94 3.48 8.05
CA ARG A 58 4.39 4.70 8.66
C ARG A 58 3.66 5.56 7.63
N ILE A 59 4.16 5.66 6.39
CA ILE A 59 3.47 6.39 5.31
C ILE A 59 2.25 5.66 4.77
N ALA A 60 2.32 4.33 4.69
CA ALA A 60 1.21 3.48 4.34
C ALA A 60 0.08 3.60 5.37
N SER A 61 0.36 3.86 6.65
CA SER A 61 -0.69 4.06 7.65
C SER A 61 -1.65 5.21 7.29
N ILE A 62 -1.09 6.31 6.78
CA ILE A 62 -1.85 7.49 6.34
C ILE A 62 -2.67 7.13 5.10
N GLY A 63 -2.01 6.46 4.15
CA GLY A 63 -2.61 6.03 2.91
C GLY A 63 -3.76 5.07 3.13
N LEU A 64 -3.57 4.08 4.00
CA LEU A 64 -4.56 3.07 4.39
C LEU A 64 -5.82 3.73 4.96
N LEU A 65 -5.66 4.72 5.84
CA LEU A 65 -6.80 5.48 6.35
C LEU A 65 -7.49 6.26 5.24
N GLY A 66 -6.76 7.01 4.41
CA GLY A 66 -7.39 7.77 3.33
C GLY A 66 -8.11 6.91 2.30
N ARG A 67 -7.55 5.73 2.04
CA ARG A 67 -8.06 4.69 1.15
C ARG A 67 -9.36 4.07 1.65
N LEU A 68 -9.33 3.57 2.89
CA LEU A 68 -10.33 2.63 3.39
C LEU A 68 -11.28 3.23 4.43
N TRP A 69 -11.02 4.44 4.90
CA TRP A 69 -11.87 5.04 5.91
C TRP A 69 -13.26 5.31 5.35
N LEU A 70 -14.24 4.76 6.08
CA LEU A 70 -15.63 5.10 6.03
C LEU A 70 -16.09 5.28 7.48
N PRO A 71 -16.90 6.31 7.77
CA PRO A 71 -17.44 6.47 9.11
C PRO A 71 -18.28 5.26 9.48
N THR A 72 -18.23 4.84 10.74
CA THR A 72 -19.07 3.76 11.28
C THR A 72 -20.37 4.31 11.87
N ASP A 73 -20.34 5.55 12.36
CA ASP A 73 -21.49 6.24 12.91
C ASP A 73 -22.50 6.64 11.81
N GLN A 74 -23.78 6.37 12.05
CA GLN A 74 -24.83 6.64 11.06
C GLN A 74 -25.09 8.14 10.86
N GLN A 75 -24.93 8.97 11.89
CA GLN A 75 -25.13 10.41 11.76
C GLN A 75 -23.98 11.03 10.96
N GLU A 76 -22.75 10.59 11.18
CA GLU A 76 -21.59 11.01 10.40
C GLU A 76 -21.72 10.60 8.92
N LYS A 77 -22.15 9.36 8.63
CA LYS A 77 -22.51 8.92 7.28
C LYS A 77 -23.53 9.85 6.62
N ALA A 78 -24.61 10.15 7.32
CA ALA A 78 -25.67 11.02 6.81
C ALA A 78 -25.19 12.47 6.57
N LYS A 79 -24.31 12.99 7.44
CA LYS A 79 -23.71 14.32 7.28
C LYS A 79 -22.83 14.40 6.02
N LEU A 80 -21.94 13.42 5.81
CA LEU A 80 -21.11 13.35 4.60
C LEU A 80 -21.95 13.24 3.32
N ALA A 81 -23.00 12.43 3.34
CA ALA A 81 -23.88 12.27 2.17
C ALA A 81 -24.65 13.56 1.83
N ARG A 82 -25.03 14.35 2.84
CA ARG A 82 -25.80 15.59 2.66
C ARG A 82 -24.92 16.80 2.34
N CYS A 83 -23.68 16.81 2.81
CA CYS A 83 -22.77 17.93 2.64
C CYS A 83 -21.39 17.42 2.20
N PRO A 84 -21.23 17.05 0.92
CA PRO A 84 -20.00 16.46 0.40
C PRO A 84 -18.89 17.51 0.19
N SER A 85 -18.85 18.59 0.98
CA SER A 85 -17.81 19.61 0.83
C SER A 85 -16.44 18.96 1.01
N LEU A 86 -15.51 19.32 0.11
CA LEU A 86 -14.15 18.80 0.14
C LEU A 86 -13.50 18.96 1.50
N GLU A 87 -13.74 20.08 2.18
CA GLU A 87 -13.20 20.42 3.50
C GLU A 87 -13.60 19.42 4.61
N ASN A 88 -14.75 18.77 4.47
CA ASN A 88 -15.23 17.78 5.44
C ASN A 88 -14.71 16.37 5.17
N THR A 89 -14.00 16.15 4.06
CA THR A 89 -13.47 14.82 3.72
C THR A 89 -12.20 14.50 4.50
N LEU A 90 -11.92 13.21 4.69
CA LEU A 90 -10.62 12.78 5.22
C LEU A 90 -9.48 13.12 4.25
N ALA A 91 -9.72 13.00 2.94
CA ALA A 91 -8.72 13.32 1.92
C ALA A 91 -8.20 14.76 2.00
N TYR A 92 -9.08 15.74 2.24
CA TYR A 92 -8.67 17.13 2.42
C TYR A 92 -7.80 17.33 3.67
N ARG A 93 -8.20 16.72 4.80
CA ARG A 93 -7.40 16.74 6.03
C ARG A 93 -6.02 16.11 5.83
N LEU A 94 -5.97 14.97 5.16
CA LEU A 94 -4.71 14.32 4.81
C LEU A 94 -3.83 15.24 3.95
N LYS A 95 -4.41 15.95 2.97
CA LYS A 95 -3.67 16.92 2.17
C LYS A 95 -3.05 18.03 3.01
N GLN A 96 -3.79 18.57 3.97
CA GLN A 96 -3.26 19.59 4.90
C GLN A 96 -2.09 19.05 5.72
N ILE A 97 -2.24 17.86 6.30
CA ILE A 97 -1.17 17.19 7.06
C ILE A 97 0.08 17.01 6.19
N LEU A 98 -0.10 16.44 5.00
CA LEU A 98 1.00 16.08 4.10
C LEU A 98 1.70 17.32 3.51
N SER A 99 1.00 18.45 3.38
CA SER A 99 1.62 19.71 2.91
C SER A 99 2.70 20.28 3.84
N ASN A 100 2.76 19.81 5.10
CA ASN A 100 3.79 20.25 6.06
C ASN A 100 5.13 19.51 5.91
N PHE A 101 5.20 18.48 5.06
CA PHE A 101 6.41 17.69 4.87
C PHE A 101 7.32 18.32 3.80
N ASN A 102 8.62 18.30 4.07
CA ASN A 102 9.64 18.79 3.14
C ASN A 102 9.67 17.92 1.86
N GLN A 103 9.90 18.53 0.70
CA GLN A 103 10.07 17.82 -0.57
C GLN A 103 11.11 16.69 -0.53
N GLY A 104 12.21 16.87 0.20
CA GLY A 104 13.24 15.83 0.39
C GLY A 104 12.72 14.57 1.07
N TYR A 105 11.67 14.68 1.89
CA TYR A 105 10.98 13.54 2.49
C TYR A 105 10.34 12.66 1.41
N TRP A 106 9.63 13.26 0.45
CA TRP A 106 8.95 12.54 -0.62
C TRP A 106 9.91 11.83 -1.57
N VAL A 107 11.07 12.44 -1.84
CA VAL A 107 12.14 11.81 -2.63
C VAL A 107 12.67 10.53 -1.95
N LEU A 108 12.78 10.53 -0.62
CA LEU A 108 13.17 9.33 0.13
C LEU A 108 12.10 8.24 0.07
N ILE A 109 10.82 8.60 0.19
CA ILE A 109 9.70 7.65 0.04
C ILE A 109 9.70 7.03 -1.36
N ASP A 110 9.81 7.85 -2.41
CA ASP A 110 9.86 7.41 -3.80
C ASP A 110 10.99 6.40 -4.05
N ARG A 111 12.21 6.74 -3.61
CA ARG A 111 13.36 5.84 -3.73
C ARG A 111 13.14 4.51 -3.02
N GLU A 112 12.59 4.55 -1.81
CA GLU A 112 12.36 3.35 -1.01
C GLU A 112 11.22 2.50 -1.58
N MET A 113 10.15 3.13 -2.08
CA MET A 113 9.08 2.44 -2.82
C MET A 113 9.64 1.74 -4.05
N CYS A 114 10.46 2.41 -4.86
CA CYS A 114 11.10 1.79 -6.03
C CYS A 114 11.92 0.56 -5.65
N ARG A 115 12.70 0.66 -4.55
CA ARG A 115 13.49 -0.47 -4.03
C ARG A 115 12.60 -1.66 -3.64
N VAL A 116 11.48 -1.41 -2.96
CA VAL A 116 10.54 -2.45 -2.55
C VAL A 116 9.79 -3.05 -3.74
N ILE A 117 9.44 -2.24 -4.74
CA ILE A 117 8.84 -2.74 -5.99
C ILE A 117 9.79 -3.71 -6.70
N ASP A 118 11.06 -3.32 -6.87
CA ASP A 118 12.06 -4.17 -7.53
C ASP A 118 12.31 -5.48 -6.76
N ALA A 119 12.38 -5.40 -5.43
CA ALA A 119 12.51 -6.59 -4.58
C ALA A 119 11.29 -7.52 -4.68
N THR A 120 10.08 -6.95 -4.71
CA THR A 120 8.83 -7.71 -4.84
C THR A 120 8.72 -8.35 -6.22
N PHE A 121 9.18 -7.65 -7.27
CA PHE A 121 9.23 -8.19 -8.63
C PHE A 121 10.11 -9.44 -8.70
N ILE A 122 11.36 -9.35 -8.23
CA ILE A 122 12.30 -10.48 -8.18
C ILE A 122 11.71 -11.64 -7.36
N PHE A 123 11.06 -11.32 -6.23
CA PHE A 123 10.43 -12.32 -5.39
C PHE A 123 9.29 -13.06 -6.13
N LEU A 124 8.45 -12.35 -6.87
CA LEU A 124 7.40 -12.95 -7.69
C LEU A 124 7.93 -13.74 -8.88
N GLU A 125 9.02 -13.32 -9.52
CA GLU A 125 9.66 -14.09 -10.59
C GLU A 125 10.14 -15.45 -10.06
N ASN A 126 10.70 -15.47 -8.85
CA ASN A 126 11.07 -16.72 -8.19
C ASN A 126 9.84 -17.59 -7.95
N ILE A 127 8.75 -17.03 -7.38
CA ILE A 127 7.48 -17.74 -7.18
C ILE A 127 6.97 -18.32 -8.51
N HIS A 128 6.97 -17.52 -9.58
CA HIS A 128 6.52 -17.93 -10.91
C HIS A 128 7.33 -19.13 -11.43
N THR A 129 8.65 -19.02 -11.34
CA THR A 129 9.60 -20.05 -11.80
C THR A 129 9.41 -21.35 -11.03
N PHE A 130 9.27 -21.28 -9.71
CA PHE A 130 9.02 -22.45 -8.86
C PHE A 130 7.67 -23.11 -9.16
N SER A 131 6.63 -22.32 -9.45
CA SER A 131 5.28 -22.81 -9.73
C SER A 131 5.16 -23.51 -11.08
N ASN A 132 5.99 -23.10 -12.04
CA ASN A 132 6.04 -23.71 -13.37
C ASN A 132 6.92 -24.98 -13.44
N ASN A 133 7.62 -25.34 -12.36
CA ASN A 133 8.43 -26.56 -12.32
C ASN A 133 7.55 -27.79 -12.04
N PRO A 134 7.48 -28.80 -12.93
CA PRO A 134 6.61 -29.96 -12.76
C PRO A 134 6.98 -30.86 -11.57
N VAL A 135 8.20 -30.76 -11.02
CA VAL A 135 8.70 -31.62 -9.92
C VAL A 135 8.26 -31.12 -8.53
N SER A 136 7.85 -29.85 -8.38
CA SER A 136 7.55 -29.21 -7.09
C SER A 136 6.07 -29.22 -6.69
N LYS A 137 5.16 -29.65 -7.58
CA LYS A 137 3.72 -29.34 -7.52
C LYS A 137 2.89 -29.99 -6.41
N GLU A 138 3.40 -30.95 -5.65
CA GLU A 138 2.61 -31.58 -4.56
C GLU A 138 3.10 -31.24 -3.15
N LYS A 139 4.40 -31.00 -2.93
CA LYS A 139 4.96 -30.85 -1.58
C LYS A 139 5.13 -29.40 -1.12
N ASP A 140 5.23 -28.45 -2.05
CA ASP A 140 5.58 -27.05 -1.74
C ASP A 140 4.46 -26.02 -2.00
N ASN A 141 3.26 -26.44 -2.42
CA ASN A 141 2.15 -25.51 -2.72
C ASN A 141 1.82 -24.57 -1.56
N LYS A 142 1.79 -25.08 -0.32
CA LYS A 142 1.54 -24.22 0.87
C LYS A 142 2.58 -23.12 1.05
N LYS A 143 3.84 -23.36 0.70
CA LYS A 143 4.90 -22.35 0.79
C LYS A 143 4.77 -21.33 -0.33
N ILE A 144 4.44 -21.78 -1.53
CA ILE A 144 4.15 -20.92 -2.68
C ILE A 144 2.97 -20.00 -2.36
N ASP A 145 1.89 -20.53 -1.78
CA ASP A 145 0.72 -19.76 -1.39
C ASP A 145 1.05 -18.72 -0.32
N LEU A 146 1.82 -19.10 0.71
CA LEU A 146 2.26 -18.16 1.74
C LEU A 146 3.16 -17.06 1.18
N ALA A 147 4.09 -17.42 0.29
CA ALA A 147 4.97 -16.46 -0.38
C ALA A 147 4.17 -15.50 -1.27
N PHE A 148 3.19 -16.02 -2.02
CA PHE A 148 2.29 -15.20 -2.83
C PHE A 148 1.45 -14.25 -1.97
N ALA A 149 0.90 -14.73 -0.85
CA ALA A 149 0.19 -13.89 0.11
C ALA A 149 1.05 -12.75 0.66
N GLN A 150 2.32 -13.02 0.97
CA GLN A 150 3.27 -11.99 1.39
C GLN A 150 3.54 -10.95 0.29
N ALA A 151 3.67 -11.38 -0.97
CA ALA A 151 3.83 -10.47 -2.09
C ALA A 151 2.62 -9.54 -2.23
N VAL A 152 1.40 -10.09 -2.10
CA VAL A 152 0.18 -9.28 -2.19
C VAL A 152 0.05 -8.30 -1.02
N ALA A 153 0.37 -8.71 0.21
CA ALA A 153 0.42 -7.80 1.34
C ALA A 153 1.40 -6.63 1.11
N THR A 154 2.56 -6.91 0.50
CA THR A 154 3.54 -5.89 0.13
C THR A 154 2.99 -4.95 -0.94
N ARG A 155 2.26 -5.47 -1.93
CA ARG A 155 1.63 -4.64 -2.97
C ARG A 155 0.54 -3.72 -2.41
N ASP A 156 -0.23 -4.19 -1.44
CA ASP A 156 -1.23 -3.35 -0.76
C ASP A 156 -0.58 -2.22 0.07
N LEU A 157 0.53 -2.52 0.75
CA LEU A 157 1.34 -1.51 1.42
C LEU A 157 1.80 -0.43 0.43
N LEU A 158 2.33 -0.84 -0.73
CA LEU A 158 2.76 0.07 -1.79
C LEU A 158 1.62 0.92 -2.34
N GLU A 159 0.40 0.36 -2.46
CA GLU A 159 -0.78 1.10 -2.89
C GLU A 159 -1.18 2.17 -1.87
N SER A 160 -1.07 1.87 -0.58
CA SER A 160 -1.27 2.86 0.49
C SER A 160 -0.24 3.98 0.40
N CYS A 161 1.04 3.66 0.20
CA CYS A 161 2.05 4.68 -0.02
C CYS A 161 1.78 5.53 -1.28
N LEU A 162 1.38 4.89 -2.38
CA LEU A 162 1.04 5.57 -3.63
C LEU A 162 -0.10 6.56 -3.43
N TYR A 163 -1.14 6.16 -2.69
CA TYR A 163 -2.25 7.02 -2.34
C TYR A 163 -1.79 8.25 -1.52
N THR A 164 -0.91 8.04 -0.53
CA THR A 164 -0.33 9.15 0.24
C THR A 164 0.44 10.12 -0.65
N LEU A 165 1.30 9.62 -1.54
CA LEU A 165 2.05 10.44 -2.50
C LEU A 165 1.12 11.21 -3.45
N ARG A 166 0.02 10.58 -3.89
CA ARG A 166 -0.99 11.21 -4.75
C ARG A 166 -1.67 12.38 -4.04
N ILE A 167 -2.07 12.21 -2.78
CA ILE A 167 -2.64 13.31 -1.98
C ILE A 167 -1.62 14.43 -1.76
N ALA A 168 -0.35 14.07 -1.53
CA ALA A 168 0.74 15.03 -1.37
C ALA A 168 1.07 15.80 -2.68
N GLY A 169 0.51 15.38 -3.82
CA GLY A 169 0.77 16.00 -5.12
C GLY A 169 2.16 15.69 -5.68
N TYR A 170 2.77 14.57 -5.28
CA TYR A 170 4.04 14.12 -5.81
C TYR A 170 3.85 13.56 -7.23
N ASN A 171 4.86 13.70 -8.10
CA ASN A 171 4.82 13.14 -9.45
C ASN A 171 5.05 11.63 -9.39
N LEU A 172 4.07 10.85 -9.84
CA LEU A 172 4.05 9.39 -9.67
C LEU A 172 4.46 8.61 -10.92
N THR A 173 4.71 9.28 -12.06
CA THR A 173 4.84 8.62 -13.37
C THR A 173 5.82 7.43 -13.36
N TYR A 174 6.96 7.58 -12.70
CA TYR A 174 7.98 6.53 -12.64
C TYR A 174 7.55 5.34 -11.76
N ILE A 175 6.99 5.61 -10.58
CA ILE A 175 6.47 4.57 -9.67
C ILE A 175 5.33 3.81 -10.34
N GLU A 176 4.38 4.51 -10.97
CA GLU A 176 3.22 3.91 -11.63
C GLU A 176 3.65 3.01 -12.80
N GLN A 177 4.69 3.39 -13.55
CA GLN A 177 5.26 2.53 -14.59
C GLN A 177 5.85 1.24 -14.00
N LYS A 178 6.63 1.33 -12.91
CA LYS A 178 7.19 0.15 -12.23
C LYS A 178 6.09 -0.75 -11.65
N LEU A 179 5.08 -0.17 -11.04
CA LEU A 179 3.93 -0.91 -10.51
C LEU A 179 3.16 -1.63 -11.62
N THR A 180 3.01 -1.01 -12.79
CA THR A 180 2.37 -1.68 -13.95
C THR A 180 3.10 -2.97 -14.34
N ASN A 181 4.44 -2.95 -14.35
CA ASN A 181 5.23 -4.14 -14.64
C ASN A 181 5.05 -5.22 -13.56
N LEU A 182 5.05 -4.81 -12.29
CA LEU A 182 4.80 -5.70 -11.16
C LEU A 182 3.41 -6.34 -11.22
N ASP A 183 2.38 -5.53 -11.52
CA ASP A 183 0.99 -5.97 -11.62
C ASP A 183 0.81 -6.98 -12.77
N ASN A 184 1.49 -6.78 -13.91
CA ASN A 184 1.51 -7.76 -15.00
C ASN A 184 2.14 -9.10 -14.60
N LEU A 185 3.18 -9.07 -13.77
CA LEU A 185 3.81 -10.28 -13.24
C LEU A 185 2.89 -10.99 -12.24
N PHE A 186 2.21 -10.25 -11.34
CA PHE A 186 1.18 -10.81 -10.46
C PHE A 186 0.11 -11.57 -11.24
N LEU A 187 -0.42 -10.98 -12.31
CA LEU A 187 -1.41 -11.62 -13.18
C LEU A 187 -0.86 -12.90 -13.82
N SER A 188 0.41 -12.92 -14.19
CA SER A 188 1.07 -14.09 -14.79
C SER A 188 1.26 -15.21 -13.76
N VAL A 189 1.66 -14.88 -12.53
CA VAL A 189 1.77 -15.83 -11.41
C VAL A 189 0.41 -16.40 -11.06
N LEU A 190 -0.62 -15.55 -10.91
CA LEU A 190 -1.97 -15.99 -10.53
C LEU A 190 -2.53 -17.04 -11.50
N LYS A 191 -2.29 -16.87 -12.80
CA LYS A 191 -2.70 -17.82 -13.84
C LYS A 191 -2.01 -19.18 -13.74
N THR A 192 -0.80 -19.24 -13.17
CA THR A 192 -0.02 -20.48 -13.08
C THR A 192 -0.06 -21.14 -11.71
N THR A 193 -0.41 -20.39 -10.65
CA THR A 193 -0.50 -20.90 -9.27
C THR A 193 -1.88 -21.39 -8.85
N THR A 194 -2.97 -21.04 -9.55
CA THR A 194 -4.32 -21.28 -9.01
C THR A 194 -4.86 -22.70 -9.19
N HIS A 195 -4.98 -23.40 -8.06
CA HIS A 195 -6.29 -23.91 -7.60
C HIS A 195 -6.97 -22.79 -6.78
N PRO A 196 -8.01 -22.12 -7.31
CA PRO A 196 -8.67 -20.97 -6.66
C PRO A 196 -9.18 -21.24 -5.24
N GLU A 197 -9.46 -22.51 -4.92
CA GLU A 197 -10.03 -22.96 -3.64
C GLU A 197 -9.05 -22.88 -2.46
N SER A 198 -7.74 -22.85 -2.72
CA SER A 198 -6.68 -22.87 -1.69
C SER A 198 -6.54 -21.54 -0.93
N TYR A 199 -7.01 -20.45 -1.53
CA TYR A 199 -6.91 -19.09 -0.98
C TYR A 199 -8.07 -18.74 -0.03
N ILE A 200 -9.00 -19.68 0.16
CA ILE A 200 -10.16 -19.59 1.05
C ILE A 200 -9.75 -20.07 2.46
N TYR A 201 -8.76 -19.41 3.08
CA TYR A 201 -8.59 -19.54 4.53
C TYR A 201 -9.35 -18.39 5.20
N PRO A 202 -10.37 -18.66 6.04
CA PRO A 202 -11.16 -17.63 6.74
C PRO A 202 -10.32 -16.66 7.61
N GLY A 203 -9.09 -17.03 7.96
CA GLY A 203 -8.13 -16.16 8.65
C GLY A 203 -7.34 -15.21 7.73
N MET A 204 -7.21 -15.52 6.43
CA MET A 204 -6.50 -14.73 5.43
C MET A 204 -7.36 -13.69 4.71
N VAL A 205 -8.69 -13.77 4.89
CA VAL A 205 -9.70 -12.79 4.46
C VAL A 205 -9.38 -11.34 4.89
N LYS A 206 -8.53 -11.17 5.91
CA LYS A 206 -8.09 -9.86 6.41
C LYS A 206 -6.88 -9.26 5.66
N ILE A 207 -6.18 -10.02 4.83
CA ILE A 207 -4.85 -9.67 4.30
C ILE A 207 -4.90 -9.05 2.88
N TYR A 208 -6.07 -8.96 2.27
CA TYR A 208 -6.19 -8.60 0.86
C TYR A 208 -7.07 -7.37 0.65
N LEU A 209 -6.67 -6.25 1.22
CA LEU A 209 -7.27 -4.95 0.96
C LEU A 209 -6.57 -4.24 -0.22
N ALA A 210 -6.17 -4.98 -1.25
CA ALA A 210 -5.78 -4.35 -2.51
C ALA A 210 -7.00 -3.63 -3.10
N VAL A 211 -6.81 -2.33 -3.36
CA VAL A 211 -7.67 -1.43 -4.13
C VAL A 211 -8.82 -0.81 -3.33
N SER A 212 -8.60 0.44 -2.95
CA SER A 212 -9.71 1.39 -2.79
C SER A 212 -9.46 2.54 -3.75
N TRP A 213 -10.51 2.85 -4.51
CA TRP A 213 -10.63 3.95 -5.49
C TRP A 213 -10.07 3.65 -6.89
N MET A 214 -10.74 2.79 -7.68
CA MET A 214 -11.35 3.09 -9.01
C MET A 214 -11.64 1.84 -9.88
N ASP A 215 -12.72 1.98 -10.66
CA ASP A 215 -13.26 1.22 -11.81
C ASP A 215 -13.48 -0.30 -11.66
N ILE A 216 -14.77 -0.69 -11.61
CA ILE A 216 -15.29 -2.06 -11.42
C ILE A 216 -14.72 -3.05 -12.47
N GLY A 217 -14.35 -2.56 -13.65
CA GLY A 217 -13.77 -3.36 -14.73
C GLY A 217 -12.25 -3.61 -14.67
N LYS A 218 -11.51 -3.12 -13.65
CA LYS A 218 -10.02 -3.16 -13.62
C LYS A 218 -9.39 -3.72 -12.34
N TRP A 219 -10.20 -4.31 -11.47
CA TRP A 219 -9.76 -4.79 -10.17
C TRP A 219 -9.07 -6.17 -10.21
N TRP A 220 -8.28 -6.45 -9.16
CA TRP A 220 -7.99 -7.78 -8.60
C TRP A 220 -7.83 -7.65 -7.07
N GLY A 221 -8.43 -8.52 -6.26
CA GLY A 221 -8.43 -8.46 -4.78
C GLY A 221 -9.25 -9.58 -4.15
N LEU A 222 -9.52 -9.51 -2.83
CA LEU A 222 -10.41 -10.45 -2.12
C LEU A 222 -11.49 -9.70 -1.32
N LYS A 223 -12.76 -10.12 -1.42
CA LYS A 223 -13.89 -9.63 -0.60
C LYS A 223 -14.46 -10.80 0.15
N GLY A 224 -14.29 -10.79 1.48
CA GLY A 224 -14.51 -12.00 2.24
C GLY A 224 -13.52 -13.06 1.80
N ASP A 225 -14.02 -14.23 1.44
CA ASP A 225 -13.29 -15.41 1.02
C ASP A 225 -13.12 -15.56 -0.50
N LYS A 226 -13.52 -14.56 -1.29
CA LYS A 226 -13.53 -14.66 -2.77
C LYS A 226 -12.58 -13.68 -3.44
N PHE A 227 -11.71 -14.22 -4.31
CA PHE A 227 -10.88 -13.43 -5.20
C PHE A 227 -11.74 -12.85 -6.32
N ILE A 228 -11.46 -11.61 -6.71
CA ILE A 228 -12.36 -10.80 -7.50
C ILE A 228 -11.54 -9.84 -8.32
N GLY A 229 -11.82 -9.81 -9.63
CA GLY A 229 -11.16 -8.96 -10.61
C GLY A 229 -11.97 -8.81 -11.89
N THR A 230 -11.39 -8.27 -12.97
CA THR A 230 -12.01 -7.62 -14.17
C THR A 230 -13.14 -8.31 -14.95
N SER A 231 -13.74 -9.38 -14.43
CA SER A 231 -14.97 -10.00 -14.96
C SER A 231 -15.94 -10.46 -13.85
N ALA A 232 -15.81 -9.97 -12.62
CA ALA A 232 -16.58 -10.47 -11.47
C ALA A 232 -17.68 -9.52 -10.95
N PHE A 233 -18.10 -8.54 -11.75
CA PHE A 233 -19.24 -7.67 -11.42
C PHE A 233 -19.99 -7.30 -12.70
N ASP A 234 -20.81 -8.24 -13.19
CA ASP A 234 -22.09 -7.86 -13.78
C ASP A 234 -23.14 -8.07 -12.68
N PRO A 235 -23.83 -7.03 -12.19
CA PRO A 235 -24.96 -7.20 -11.28
C PRO A 235 -26.20 -7.77 -11.98
N ASP A 236 -26.19 -7.87 -13.32
CA ASP A 236 -27.28 -8.38 -14.15
C ASP A 236 -26.90 -9.65 -14.99
N GLU A 237 -25.77 -10.33 -14.68
CA GLU A 237 -25.53 -11.76 -15.07
C GLU A 237 -25.43 -12.69 -13.85
#